data_AF-A0A2X2WXH5-F1
#
_entry.id   AF-A0A2X2WXH5-F1
#
_cell.length_a   1.000
_cell.length_b   1.000
_cell.length_c   1.000
_cell.angle_alpha   90.00
_cell.angle_beta   90.00
_cell.angle_gamma   90.00
#
_symmetry.space_group_name_H-M   'P 1'
#
loop_
_entity.id
_entity.type
_entity.pdbx_description
1 polymer ?
#
loop_
_entity_poly.entity_id
_entity_poly.type
_entity_poly.pdbx_seq_one_letter_code
_entity_poly.pdbx_strand_id
1 'polypeptide(L)'
;MSLIFENNTSQNIVFPTPNTLEFGDENLKKFSTQGNMEDSYPITVYAIIKDNQSSKFYQEKLDSIYDSFLTEIGNSDFIGDKKTGDGNSVFYLKEKEKLIIKYNLIIRQLPSMNYSSKFKQNYYPYDKVLKGNYPEGEYLRRFSKLNFDKAKFVAQPVIEDSLFLNISNKDANN
;
A
#
# COMPACT_ATOMS: atom_id res chain seq x y z
N MET A 1 -10.75 8.39 6.34
CA MET A 1 -11.41 7.70 5.21
C MET A 1 -11.09 6.20 5.31
N SER A 2 -11.69 5.37 4.45
CA SER A 2 -11.56 3.91 4.53
C SER A 2 -11.43 3.26 3.14
N LEU A 3 -10.71 2.15 3.08
CA LEU A 3 -10.70 1.19 1.98
C LEU A 3 -11.61 0.02 2.33
N ILE A 4 -12.44 -0.40 1.38
CA ILE A 4 -13.28 -1.59 1.51
C ILE A 4 -12.78 -2.70 0.58
N PHE A 5 -12.40 -3.83 1.19
CA PHE A 5 -12.03 -5.04 0.48
C PHE A 5 -13.14 -6.07 0.60
N GLU A 6 -13.46 -6.73 -0.50
CA GLU A 6 -14.45 -7.80 -0.53
C GLU A 6 -13.84 -9.13 -0.91
N ASN A 7 -14.26 -10.18 -0.22
CA ASN A 7 -13.94 -11.55 -0.60
C ASN A 7 -15.20 -12.30 -0.99
N ASN A 8 -15.53 -12.21 -2.28
CA ASN A 8 -16.66 -12.92 -2.86
C ASN A 8 -16.36 -14.39 -3.20
N THR A 9 -15.21 -14.93 -2.78
CA THR A 9 -14.81 -16.32 -3.02
C THR A 9 -15.29 -17.27 -1.92
N SER A 10 -15.07 -18.58 -2.09
CA SER A 10 -15.33 -19.63 -1.09
C SER A 10 -14.06 -20.05 -0.33
N GLN A 11 -13.08 -19.15 -0.26
CA GLN A 11 -11.82 -19.39 0.43
C GLN A 11 -11.43 -18.14 1.19
N ASN A 12 -10.84 -18.31 2.36
CA ASN A 12 -10.22 -17.18 3.07
C ASN A 12 -9.03 -16.69 2.25
N ILE A 13 -8.71 -15.41 2.34
CA ILE A 13 -7.57 -14.84 1.63
C ILE A 13 -6.64 -14.10 2.59
N VAL A 14 -5.35 -14.15 2.27
CA VAL A 14 -4.29 -13.36 2.88
C VAL A 14 -3.67 -12.51 1.79
N PHE A 15 -3.52 -11.22 2.03
CA PHE A 15 -2.99 -10.30 1.04
C PHE A 15 -2.17 -9.17 1.69
N PRO A 16 -1.10 -8.71 1.04
CA PRO A 16 -0.40 -7.50 1.46
C PRO A 16 -1.11 -6.25 0.94
N THR A 17 -0.93 -5.13 1.63
CA THR A 17 -1.26 -3.79 1.13
C THR A 17 -0.16 -2.83 1.56
N PRO A 18 0.27 -1.88 0.71
CA PRO A 18 1.33 -0.96 1.10
C PRO A 18 0.83 -0.08 2.25
N ASN A 19 1.71 0.22 3.19
CA ASN A 19 1.34 1.09 4.32
C ASN A 19 1.03 2.52 3.86
N THR A 20 1.66 2.95 2.76
CA THR A 20 1.39 4.22 2.07
C THR A 20 0.64 3.98 0.76
N LEU A 21 -0.52 4.63 0.62
CA LEU A 21 -1.35 4.63 -0.59
C LEU A 21 -1.14 5.95 -1.31
N GLU A 22 -0.60 5.93 -2.52
CA GLU A 22 -0.40 7.14 -3.31
C GLU A 22 -1.64 7.45 -4.18
N PHE A 23 -1.88 8.74 -4.42
CA PHE A 23 -2.94 9.20 -5.32
C PHE A 23 -2.36 10.14 -6.37
N GLY A 24 -2.59 9.80 -7.63
CA GLY A 24 -2.22 10.61 -8.78
C GLY A 24 -3.32 11.57 -9.20
N ASP A 25 -2.94 12.76 -9.66
CA ASP A 25 -3.86 13.65 -10.35
C ASP A 25 -4.31 12.99 -11.68
N GLU A 26 -5.62 12.82 -11.87
CA GLU A 26 -6.17 12.12 -13.04
C GLU A 26 -5.86 12.82 -14.37
N ASN A 27 -5.59 14.14 -14.33
CA ASN A 27 -5.29 14.93 -15.51
C ASN A 27 -3.78 15.04 -15.81
N LEU A 28 -2.91 14.53 -14.93
CA LEU A 28 -1.47 14.48 -15.19
C LEU A 28 -1.07 13.15 -15.85
N LYS A 29 -0.25 13.23 -16.91
CA LYS A 29 0.22 12.05 -17.67
C LYS A 29 1.03 11.06 -16.85
N LYS A 30 1.57 11.48 -15.70
CA LYS A 30 2.29 10.63 -14.75
C LYS A 30 1.48 10.59 -13.46
N PHE A 31 0.96 9.40 -13.16
CA PHE A 31 0.10 9.16 -12.01
C PHE A 31 0.88 9.14 -10.69
N SER A 32 2.22 8.98 -10.65
CA SER A 32 2.95 8.99 -9.37
C SER A 32 3.37 10.41 -8.97
N THR A 33 3.01 10.80 -7.75
CA THR A 33 3.55 12.00 -7.08
C THR A 33 4.88 11.72 -6.37
N GLN A 34 5.32 10.44 -6.33
CA GLN A 34 6.63 10.02 -5.84
C GLN A 34 7.44 9.37 -6.96
N GLY A 35 8.64 9.89 -7.20
CA GLY A 35 9.61 9.35 -8.15
C GLY A 35 10.64 10.40 -8.51
N ASN A 36 11.83 10.35 -7.89
CA ASN A 36 13.08 11.09 -8.15
C ASN A 36 13.01 12.59 -8.53
N MET A 37 11.84 13.20 -8.41
CA MET A 37 11.54 14.59 -8.61
C MET A 37 10.79 15.02 -7.35
N GLU A 38 11.52 15.19 -6.24
CA GLU A 38 11.01 15.96 -5.09
C GLU A 38 10.61 17.40 -5.51
N ASP A 39 10.94 17.82 -6.73
CA ASP A 39 10.85 19.21 -7.20
C ASP A 39 9.76 19.53 -8.25
N SER A 40 8.74 18.71 -8.55
CA SER A 40 7.85 19.06 -9.69
C SER A 40 6.39 18.61 -9.71
N TYR A 41 5.80 18.21 -8.58
CA TYR A 41 4.33 18.03 -8.54
C TYR A 41 3.66 19.14 -7.73
N PRO A 42 2.62 19.82 -8.27
CA PRO A 42 1.93 20.91 -7.58
C PRO A 42 1.43 20.56 -6.18
N ILE A 43 1.12 19.28 -6.00
CA ILE A 43 0.50 18.71 -4.81
C ILE A 43 0.87 17.23 -4.73
N THR A 44 1.15 16.77 -3.51
CA THR A 44 1.40 15.38 -3.16
C THR A 44 0.27 14.90 -2.28
N VAL A 45 -0.40 13.84 -2.72
CA VAL A 45 -1.58 13.28 -2.07
C VAL A 45 -1.30 11.81 -1.77
N TYR A 46 -1.27 11.47 -0.50
CA TYR A 46 -1.06 10.09 -0.07
C TYR A 46 -1.80 9.80 1.23
N ALA A 47 -2.04 8.54 1.50
CA ALA A 47 -2.66 8.08 2.72
C ALA A 47 -1.79 7.07 3.44
N ILE A 48 -1.75 7.14 4.76
CA ILE A 48 -1.10 6.15 5.62
C ILE A 48 -2.18 5.31 6.28
N ILE A 49 -2.12 3.99 6.13
CA ILE A 49 -3.01 3.05 6.84
C ILE A 49 -2.84 3.26 8.35
N LYS A 50 -3.94 3.36 9.10
CA LYS A 50 -3.84 3.48 10.57
C LYS A 50 -3.26 2.19 11.17
N ASP A 51 -2.43 2.37 12.19
CA ASP A 51 -1.78 1.27 12.91
C ASP A 51 -2.76 0.25 13.47
N ASN A 52 -2.25 -0.96 13.74
CA ASN A 52 -2.95 -2.05 14.44
C ASN A 52 -4.23 -2.55 13.75
N GLN A 53 -4.33 -2.41 12.43
CA GLN A 53 -5.43 -2.98 11.63
C GLN A 53 -5.04 -4.25 10.87
N SER A 54 -3.74 -4.57 10.78
CA SER A 54 -3.23 -5.76 10.11
C SER A 54 -3.41 -7.01 10.95
N SER A 55 -3.37 -8.17 10.29
CA SER A 55 -3.40 -9.46 10.99
C SER A 55 -2.06 -9.71 11.68
N LYS A 56 -2.02 -9.62 13.02
CA LYS A 56 -0.80 -9.80 13.81
C LYS A 56 -0.03 -11.08 13.42
N PHE A 57 -0.73 -12.22 13.33
CA PHE A 57 -0.11 -13.50 12.98
C PHE A 57 0.57 -13.50 11.61
N TYR A 58 -0.09 -12.98 10.57
CA TYR A 58 0.51 -12.96 9.24
C TYR A 58 1.53 -11.83 9.07
N GLN A 59 1.36 -10.73 9.81
CA GLN A 59 2.32 -9.64 9.86
C GLN A 59 3.65 -10.10 10.44
N GLU A 60 3.64 -10.83 11.57
CA GLU A 60 4.85 -11.41 12.18
C GLU A 60 5.60 -12.33 11.20
N LYS A 61 4.87 -13.10 10.37
CA LYS A 61 5.49 -13.91 9.30
C LYS A 61 6.15 -13.06 8.22
N LEU A 62 5.49 -11.99 7.77
CA LEU A 62 6.07 -11.10 6.77
C LEU A 62 7.32 -10.39 7.31
N ASP A 63 7.25 -9.89 8.54
CA ASP A 63 8.36 -9.20 9.19
C ASP A 63 9.56 -10.11 9.39
N SER A 64 9.35 -11.36 9.83
CA SER A 64 10.42 -12.35 9.93
C SER A 64 11.11 -12.63 8.59
N ILE A 65 10.34 -12.71 7.49
CA ILE A 65 10.90 -12.90 6.14
C ILE A 65 11.68 -11.66 5.69
N TYR A 66 11.18 -10.47 6.00
CA TYR A 66 11.84 -9.22 5.68
C TYR A 66 13.17 -9.08 6.43
N ASP A 67 13.20 -9.38 7.73
CA ASP A 67 14.41 -9.29 8.56
C ASP A 67 15.46 -10.35 8.14
N SER A 68 15.01 -11.56 7.79
CA SER A 68 15.89 -12.59 7.19
C SER A 68 16.49 -12.10 5.87
N PHE A 69 15.66 -11.51 5.00
CA PHE A 69 16.12 -10.97 3.73
C PHE A 69 17.14 -9.84 3.92
N LEU A 70 16.89 -8.89 4.84
CA LEU A 70 17.84 -7.83 5.16
C LEU A 70 19.17 -8.38 5.67
N THR A 71 19.11 -9.40 6.56
CA THR A 71 20.31 -10.07 7.07
C THR A 71 21.11 -10.73 5.94
N GLU A 72 20.43 -11.44 5.04
CA GLU A 72 21.05 -12.15 3.91
C GLU A 72 21.80 -11.20 2.95
N ILE A 73 21.30 -9.99 2.75
CA ILE A 73 21.92 -9.00 1.86
C ILE A 73 22.91 -8.06 2.57
N GLY A 74 23.23 -8.31 3.85
CA GLY A 74 24.17 -7.50 4.63
C GLY A 74 23.62 -6.16 5.14
N ASN A 75 22.29 -6.03 5.21
CA ASN A 75 21.56 -4.83 5.60
C ASN A 75 20.85 -4.98 6.96
N SER A 76 21.41 -5.76 7.88
CA SER A 76 20.82 -6.01 9.20
C SER A 76 20.62 -4.74 10.03
N ASP A 77 21.43 -3.70 9.82
CA ASP A 77 21.35 -2.43 10.54
C ASP A 77 20.04 -1.67 10.28
N PHE A 78 19.31 -2.01 9.19
CA PHE A 78 18.01 -1.43 8.86
C PHE A 78 16.83 -2.16 9.52
N ILE A 79 17.08 -3.26 10.26
CA ILE A 79 16.03 -3.96 11.00
C ILE A 79 15.52 -3.05 12.12
N GLY A 80 14.22 -2.75 12.08
CA GLY A 80 13.57 -1.83 13.02
C GLY A 80 13.56 -0.36 12.60
N ASP A 81 14.28 0.03 11.53
CA ASP A 81 14.28 1.41 11.00
C ASP A 81 13.11 1.67 10.02
N LYS A 82 11.92 1.16 10.33
CA LYS A 82 10.71 1.35 9.50
C LYS A 82 9.93 2.57 9.98
N LYS A 83 9.69 3.54 9.09
CA LYS A 83 8.78 4.66 9.36
C LYS A 83 7.32 4.24 9.22
N THR A 84 6.40 5.03 9.77
CA THR A 84 4.95 4.77 9.80
C THR A 84 4.28 4.58 8.41
N GLY A 85 4.99 4.85 7.31
CA GLY A 85 4.51 4.61 5.94
C GLY A 85 5.27 3.52 5.17
N ASP A 86 6.31 2.92 5.75
CA ASP A 86 7.22 2.03 5.04
C ASP A 86 6.69 0.60 5.00
N GLY A 87 6.95 -0.10 3.89
CA GLY A 87 6.65 -1.51 3.75
C GLY A 87 5.17 -1.82 3.54
N ASN A 88 4.76 -2.99 4.01
CA ASN A 88 3.44 -3.57 3.74
C ASN A 88 2.80 -4.10 5.02
N SER A 89 1.50 -3.87 5.12
CA SER A 89 0.63 -4.52 6.09
C SER A 89 0.01 -5.76 5.48
N VAL A 90 -0.10 -6.84 6.25
CA VAL A 90 -0.79 -8.06 5.82
C VAL A 90 -2.18 -8.15 6.43
N PHE A 91 -3.16 -8.38 5.57
CA PHE A 91 -4.55 -8.54 5.97
C PHE A 91 -5.03 -9.96 5.75
N TYR A 92 -5.93 -10.39 6.62
CA TYR A 92 -6.70 -11.62 6.48
C TYR A 92 -8.15 -11.25 6.23
N LEU A 93 -8.73 -11.81 5.20
CA LEU A 93 -10.12 -11.58 4.84
C LEU A 93 -10.82 -12.92 4.65
N LYS A 94 -11.78 -13.19 5.53
CA LYS A 94 -12.57 -14.41 5.52
C LYS A 94 -13.44 -14.49 4.27
N GLU A 95 -13.75 -15.71 3.84
CA GLU A 95 -14.67 -15.94 2.73
C GLU A 95 -16.02 -15.26 2.97
N LYS A 96 -16.62 -14.70 1.91
CA LYS A 96 -17.93 -14.04 1.92
C LYS A 96 -18.05 -12.88 2.91
N GLU A 97 -16.93 -12.28 3.29
CA GLU A 97 -16.89 -11.13 4.21
C GLU A 97 -16.28 -9.89 3.54
N LYS A 98 -16.41 -8.76 4.23
CA LYS A 98 -15.78 -7.47 3.88
C LYS A 98 -14.80 -7.06 4.98
N LEU A 99 -13.69 -6.42 4.58
CA LEU A 99 -12.75 -5.80 5.50
C LEU A 99 -12.69 -4.29 5.23
N ILE A 100 -12.77 -3.51 6.29
CA ILE A 100 -12.69 -2.04 6.24
C ILE A 100 -11.38 -1.60 6.87
N ILE A 101 -10.52 -0.95 6.08
CA ILE A 101 -9.22 -0.46 6.53
C ILE A 101 -9.24 1.06 6.56
N LYS A 102 -9.04 1.65 7.73
CA LYS A 102 -9.00 3.11 7.89
C LYS A 102 -7.62 3.66 7.54
N TYR A 103 -7.59 4.87 6.98
CA TYR A 103 -6.34 5.58 6.68
C TYR A 103 -6.44 7.06 7.02
N ASN A 104 -5.26 7.66 7.23
CA ASN A 104 -5.05 9.09 7.39
C ASN A 104 -4.64 9.69 6.05
N LEU A 105 -5.44 10.61 5.51
CA LEU A 105 -5.10 11.32 4.27
C LEU A 105 -4.14 12.46 4.59
N ILE A 106 -3.08 12.59 3.80
CA ILE A 106 -2.08 13.65 3.90
C ILE A 106 -2.01 14.34 2.55
N ILE A 107 -2.14 15.67 2.57
CA ILE A 107 -2.11 16.53 1.40
C ILE A 107 -0.99 17.54 1.64
N ARG A 108 -0.05 17.65 0.70
CA ARG A 108 1.04 18.62 0.74
C ARG A 108 1.07 19.38 -0.56
N GLN A 109 0.84 20.69 -0.51
CA GLN A 109 0.86 21.55 -1.68
C GLN A 109 2.20 22.29 -1.81
N LEU A 110 2.71 22.41 -3.03
CA LEU A 110 3.75 23.37 -3.37
C LEU A 110 3.12 24.75 -3.68
N PRO A 111 3.66 25.85 -3.14
CA PRO A 111 3.14 27.18 -3.43
C PRO A 111 3.10 27.47 -4.93
N SER A 112 2.01 28.08 -5.40
CA SER A 112 1.89 28.68 -6.75
C SER A 112 1.76 27.71 -7.94
N MET A 113 1.37 26.46 -7.74
CA MET A 113 1.05 25.53 -8.83
C MET A 113 -0.41 25.07 -8.81
N ASN A 114 -1.03 25.00 -9.99
CA ASN A 114 -2.39 24.51 -10.18
C ASN A 114 -2.40 22.98 -10.23
N TYR A 115 -3.43 22.38 -9.64
CA TYR A 115 -3.72 20.94 -9.69
C TYR A 115 -5.19 20.70 -9.99
N SER A 116 -5.54 19.50 -10.45
CA SER A 116 -6.95 19.15 -10.65
C SER A 116 -7.62 18.79 -9.35
N SER A 117 -8.94 18.98 -9.26
CA SER A 117 -9.67 18.63 -8.05
C SER A 117 -9.83 17.11 -7.85
N LYS A 118 -9.41 16.26 -8.78
CA LYS A 118 -9.73 14.82 -8.78
C LYS A 118 -8.48 13.96 -8.86
N PHE A 119 -8.28 13.15 -7.84
CA PHE A 119 -7.14 12.26 -7.68
C PHE A 119 -7.59 10.81 -7.68
N LYS A 120 -6.82 9.93 -8.30
CA LYS A 120 -7.08 8.49 -8.37
C LYS A 120 -5.98 7.73 -7.64
N GLN A 121 -6.35 6.72 -6.87
CA GLN A 121 -5.37 5.86 -6.22
C GLN A 121 -4.45 5.16 -7.24
N ASN A 122 -3.15 5.18 -6.94
CA ASN A 122 -2.14 4.38 -7.61
C ASN A 122 -2.06 3.03 -6.94
N TYR A 123 -2.58 2.00 -7.62
CA TYR A 123 -2.44 0.65 -7.10
C TYR A 123 -1.01 0.17 -7.25
N TYR A 124 -0.46 -0.31 -6.14
CA TYR A 124 0.84 -0.96 -6.14
C TYR A 124 0.75 -2.24 -6.98
N PRO A 125 1.58 -2.39 -8.03
CA PRO A 125 1.42 -3.46 -9.01
C PRO A 125 2.01 -4.77 -8.48
N TYR A 126 1.42 -5.35 -7.43
CA TYR A 126 1.93 -6.55 -6.77
C TYR A 126 2.19 -7.68 -7.75
N ASP A 127 1.31 -7.91 -8.72
CA ASP A 127 1.51 -8.89 -9.77
C ASP A 127 2.85 -8.72 -10.51
N LYS A 128 3.22 -7.47 -10.82
CA LYS A 128 4.49 -7.14 -11.48
C LYS A 128 5.67 -7.34 -10.53
N VAL A 129 5.53 -6.95 -9.27
CA VAL A 129 6.58 -7.11 -8.25
C VAL A 129 6.86 -8.59 -7.94
N LEU A 130 5.80 -9.39 -7.85
CA LEU A 130 5.87 -10.82 -7.55
C LEU A 130 6.39 -11.66 -8.72
N LYS A 131 6.11 -11.26 -9.97
CA LYS A 131 6.59 -11.94 -11.18
C LYS A 131 7.95 -11.42 -11.68
N GLY A 132 8.31 -10.18 -11.32
CA GLY A 132 9.54 -9.52 -11.76
C GLY A 132 10.75 -9.82 -10.88
N ASN A 133 11.94 -9.49 -11.38
CA ASN A 133 13.21 -9.63 -10.66
C ASN A 133 13.60 -8.30 -9.98
N TYR A 134 12.73 -7.81 -9.08
CA TYR A 134 12.98 -6.62 -8.28
C TYR A 134 13.57 -7.04 -6.93
N PRO A 135 14.84 -6.69 -6.59
CA PRO A 135 15.46 -7.08 -5.33
C PRO A 135 14.61 -6.69 -4.10
N GLU A 136 14.04 -5.49 -4.13
CA GLU A 136 13.21 -4.95 -3.04
C GLU A 136 11.89 -5.74 -2.86
N GLY A 137 11.44 -6.45 -3.90
CA GLY A 137 10.25 -7.29 -3.86
C GLY A 137 10.50 -8.72 -3.38
N GLU A 138 11.74 -9.11 -3.06
CA GLU A 138 12.09 -10.50 -2.78
C GLU A 138 11.38 -11.05 -1.53
N TYR A 139 11.32 -10.27 -0.45
CA TYR A 139 10.62 -10.69 0.76
C TYR A 139 9.11 -10.91 0.50
N LEU A 140 8.48 -10.08 -0.35
CA LEU A 140 7.09 -10.27 -0.77
C LEU A 140 6.91 -11.53 -1.62
N ARG A 141 7.87 -11.84 -2.52
CA ARG A 141 7.86 -13.09 -3.29
C ARG A 141 7.95 -14.30 -2.39
N ARG A 142 8.85 -14.29 -1.40
CA ARG A 142 8.98 -15.36 -0.40
C ARG A 142 7.70 -15.53 0.39
N PHE A 143 7.13 -14.43 0.89
CA PHE A 143 5.86 -14.44 1.60
C PHE A 143 4.72 -15.03 0.76
N SER A 144 4.61 -14.65 -0.52
CA SER A 144 3.57 -15.15 -1.44
C SER A 144 3.60 -16.66 -1.68
N LYS A 145 4.74 -17.31 -1.40
CA LYS A 145 4.96 -18.75 -1.59
C LYS A 145 4.74 -19.57 -0.31
N LEU A 146 4.43 -18.92 0.82
CA LEU A 146 4.13 -19.63 2.06
C LEU A 146 2.86 -20.47 1.92
N ASN A 147 2.80 -21.54 2.72
CA ASN A 147 1.55 -22.24 2.98
C ASN A 147 0.75 -21.45 4.04
N PHE A 148 -0.45 -21.00 3.68
CA PHE A 148 -1.37 -20.26 4.55
C PHE A 148 -2.55 -21.13 5.04
N ASP A 149 -2.40 -22.45 4.96
CA ASP A 149 -3.36 -23.47 5.38
C ASP A 149 -4.73 -23.30 4.70
N LYS A 150 -5.70 -22.77 5.43
CA LYS A 150 -7.08 -22.55 4.97
C LYS A 150 -7.26 -21.26 4.17
N ALA A 151 -6.22 -20.44 4.09
CA ALA A 151 -6.25 -19.20 3.33
C ALA A 151 -5.39 -19.29 2.08
N LYS A 152 -5.80 -18.56 1.04
CA LYS A 152 -5.06 -18.41 -0.20
C LYS A 152 -4.36 -17.06 -0.23
N PHE A 153 -3.10 -17.04 -0.66
CA PHE A 153 -2.44 -15.78 -0.95
C PHE A 153 -3.07 -15.12 -2.18
N VAL A 154 -3.38 -13.83 -2.06
CA VAL A 154 -3.85 -12.99 -3.17
C VAL A 154 -2.98 -11.73 -3.21
N ALA A 155 -2.46 -11.40 -4.39
CA ALA A 155 -1.60 -10.24 -4.57
C ALA A 155 -2.34 -8.92 -4.24
N GLN A 156 -3.60 -8.81 -4.67
CA GLN A 156 -4.49 -7.72 -4.35
C GLN A 156 -5.95 -8.17 -4.53
N PRO A 157 -6.82 -8.09 -3.50
CA PRO A 157 -8.24 -8.36 -3.65
C PRO A 157 -8.93 -7.25 -4.45
N VAL A 158 -10.18 -7.48 -4.83
CA VAL A 158 -11.02 -6.42 -5.40
C VAL A 158 -11.29 -5.37 -4.32
N ILE A 159 -10.98 -4.13 -4.65
CA ILE A 159 -11.27 -2.95 -3.83
C ILE A 159 -12.45 -2.27 -4.52
N GLU A 160 -13.62 -2.25 -3.87
CA GLU A 160 -14.81 -1.58 -4.44
C GLU A 160 -14.62 -0.06 -4.48
N ASP A 161 -13.93 0.47 -3.48
CA ASP A 161 -13.47 1.85 -3.46
C ASP A 161 -12.25 1.99 -4.36
N SER A 162 -12.46 2.03 -5.68
CA SER A 162 -11.48 2.63 -6.58
C SER A 162 -11.33 4.10 -6.21
N LEU A 163 -10.52 4.37 -5.18
CA LEU A 163 -10.54 5.61 -4.43
C LEU A 163 -10.23 6.79 -5.37
N PHE A 164 -11.29 7.49 -5.76
CA PHE A 164 -11.18 8.83 -6.27
C PHE A 164 -11.34 9.78 -5.09
N LEU A 165 -10.39 10.69 -4.93
CA LEU A 165 -10.44 11.77 -3.96
C LEU A 165 -10.74 13.06 -4.68
N ASN A 166 -11.75 13.78 -4.20
CA ASN A 166 -11.97 15.16 -4.59
C ASN A 166 -11.29 16.07 -3.57
N ILE A 167 -10.24 16.77 -3.97
CA ILE A 167 -9.46 17.66 -3.10
C ILE A 167 -9.72 19.10 -3.54
N SER A 168 -10.25 19.90 -2.61
CA SER A 168 -10.43 21.33 -2.80
C SER A 168 -9.22 22.12 -2.30
N ASN A 169 -9.12 23.39 -2.71
CA ASN A 169 -8.13 24.32 -2.15
C ASN A 169 -8.23 24.44 -0.62
N LYS A 170 -9.40 24.22 -0.01
CA LYS A 170 -9.54 24.24 1.44
C LYS A 170 -8.88 23.02 2.08
N ASP A 171 -8.98 21.85 1.45
CA ASP A 171 -8.39 20.61 1.96
C ASP A 171 -6.86 20.62 1.88
N ALA A 172 -6.29 21.36 0.92
CA ALA A 172 -4.84 21.51 0.74
C ALA A 172 -4.19 22.56 1.68
N ASN A 173 -4.99 23.39 2.35
CA ASN A 173 -4.52 24.49 3.22
C ASN A 173 -4.87 24.33 4.70
N ASN A 174 -5.35 23.15 5.12
CA ASN A 174 -5.57 22.78 6.53
C ASN A 174 -4.50 21.78 7.00
#